data_AF-A0A1R3WZC5-F1
#
_entry.id   AF-A0A1R3WZC5-F1
#
_cell.length_a   1.000
_cell.length_b   1.000
_cell.length_c   1.000
_cell.angle_alpha   90.00
_cell.angle_beta   90.00
_cell.angle_gamma   90.00
#
_symmetry.space_group_name_H-M   'P 1'
#
loop_
_entity.id
_entity.type
_entity.pdbx_description
1 polymer ?
#
loop_
_entity_poly.entity_id
_entity_poly.type
_entity_poly.pdbx_seq_one_letter_code
_entity_poly.pdbx_strand_id
1 'polypeptide(L)'
;MSNRGKLEKENPGALAGATGAEHSSDAYSCSRSEYTPATGGSATDHVQPGHRRALHVLGLALALGDADAWAAFGALAARHLTETERAGLAFAALARLAPKQAERVAAAALDAAGAPLPAFLGDMAEARLWASLASRTERKAFALAAFESLDETDRASFLQHVSPRAAA
;
A
#
# COMPACT_ATOMS: atom_id res chain seq x y z
N MET A 1 -13.12 -25.44 65.15
CA MET A 1 -12.12 -24.54 64.55
C MET A 1 -11.99 -24.93 63.08
N SER A 2 -12.28 -23.97 62.17
CA SER A 2 -11.82 -23.83 60.77
C SER A 2 -11.80 -25.04 59.81
N ASN A 3 -12.23 -24.97 58.55
CA ASN A 3 -12.85 -23.93 57.74
C ASN A 3 -13.51 -24.61 56.53
N ARG A 4 -14.60 -24.04 56.03
CA ARG A 4 -15.44 -24.54 54.93
C ARG A 4 -14.92 -23.95 53.62
N GLY A 5 -14.34 -24.78 52.74
CA GLY A 5 -13.99 -24.40 51.37
C GLY A 5 -15.01 -24.97 50.37
N LYS A 6 -15.97 -24.15 49.96
CA LYS A 6 -16.88 -24.40 48.84
C LYS A 6 -16.22 -23.83 47.58
N LEU A 7 -16.36 -24.51 46.44
CA LEU A 7 -16.89 -23.97 45.18
C LEU A 7 -16.72 -25.03 44.07
N GLU A 8 -17.84 -25.67 43.72
CA GLU A 8 -18.09 -26.20 42.38
C GLU A 8 -18.10 -25.03 41.38
N LYS A 9 -17.67 -25.25 40.12
CA LYS A 9 -18.48 -25.06 38.90
C LYS A 9 -17.61 -25.17 37.63
N GLU A 10 -17.86 -26.26 36.90
CA GLU A 10 -17.84 -26.46 35.44
C GLU A 10 -16.84 -25.67 34.54
N ASN A 11 -15.98 -26.45 33.88
CA ASN A 11 -15.29 -26.16 32.62
C ASN A 11 -16.31 -26.25 31.45
N PRO A 12 -16.26 -25.51 30.31
CA PRO A 12 -15.15 -25.60 29.33
C PRO A 12 -14.93 -24.32 28.47
N GLY A 13 -13.75 -23.71 28.56
CA GLY A 13 -13.35 -22.61 27.67
C GLY A 13 -11.98 -22.89 27.07
N ALA A 14 -11.97 -23.54 25.91
CA ALA A 14 -10.79 -23.93 25.16
C ALA A 14 -9.89 -22.71 24.81
N LEU A 15 -8.80 -22.53 25.55
CA LEU A 15 -7.63 -21.79 25.06
C LEU A 15 -6.79 -22.74 24.18
N ALA A 16 -7.34 -23.03 23.00
CA ALA A 16 -6.60 -23.59 21.88
C ALA A 16 -6.69 -22.56 20.75
N GLY A 17 -5.55 -21.95 20.42
CA GLY A 17 -5.48 -20.91 19.39
C GLY A 17 -4.13 -20.23 19.41
N ALA A 18 -3.06 -21.02 19.29
CA ALA A 18 -1.81 -20.49 18.77
C ALA A 18 -2.13 -19.80 17.44
N THR A 19 -1.86 -18.51 17.34
CA THR A 19 -1.90 -17.78 16.07
C THR A 19 -0.77 -18.30 15.21
N GLY A 20 -1.03 -19.43 14.54
CA GLY A 20 -0.32 -19.82 13.34
C GLY A 20 -0.56 -18.73 12.31
N ALA A 21 0.36 -17.78 12.22
CA ALA A 21 0.57 -17.09 10.96
C ALA A 21 1.10 -18.15 9.99
N GLU A 22 0.18 -18.78 9.29
CA GLU A 22 0.51 -19.65 8.19
C GLU A 22 1.21 -18.75 7.17
N HIS A 23 2.54 -18.88 7.11
CA HIS A 23 3.28 -18.48 5.92
C HIS A 23 2.79 -19.41 4.81
N SER A 24 1.66 -19.06 4.19
CA SER A 24 1.35 -19.59 2.87
C SER A 24 2.41 -19.01 1.94
N SER A 25 3.44 -19.83 1.71
CA SER A 25 4.46 -19.62 0.69
C SER A 25 3.88 -19.69 -0.73
N ASP A 26 2.57 -19.70 -0.89
CA ASP A 26 1.90 -19.93 -2.17
C ASP A 26 1.66 -18.65 -2.97
N ALA A 27 2.02 -17.48 -2.44
CA ALA A 27 1.90 -16.21 -3.17
C ALA A 27 2.85 -16.07 -4.38
N TYR A 28 3.80 -17.00 -4.57
CA TYR A 28 4.66 -17.05 -5.76
C TYR A 28 4.38 -18.23 -6.69
N SER A 29 3.33 -19.00 -6.45
CA SER A 29 2.80 -19.89 -7.49
C SER A 29 1.87 -19.09 -8.39
N CYS A 30 2.45 -18.23 -9.24
CA CYS A 30 1.81 -17.93 -10.51
C CYS A 30 1.87 -19.23 -11.31
N SER A 31 0.88 -20.11 -11.09
CA SER A 31 0.66 -21.22 -11.99
C SER A 31 0.52 -20.60 -13.36
N ARG A 32 1.47 -20.93 -14.24
CA ARG A 32 1.42 -20.59 -15.65
C ARG A 32 0.18 -21.30 -16.19
N SER A 33 -0.97 -20.64 -16.05
CA SER A 33 -2.16 -20.99 -16.80
C SER A 33 -1.74 -20.78 -18.23
N GLU A 34 -1.42 -21.88 -18.91
CA GLU A 34 -1.19 -21.89 -20.34
C GLU A 34 -2.47 -21.33 -20.94
N TYR A 35 -2.40 -20.06 -21.34
CA TYR A 35 -3.44 -19.46 -22.15
C TYR A 35 -3.47 -20.23 -23.46
N THR A 36 -4.35 -21.22 -23.55
CA THR A 36 -4.72 -21.86 -24.81
C THR A 36 -5.84 -21.00 -25.42
N PRO A 37 -5.55 -20.13 -26.40
CA PRO A 37 -6.63 -19.44 -27.08
C PRO A 37 -7.52 -20.48 -27.74
N ALA A 38 -8.83 -20.40 -27.45
CA ALA A 38 -9.81 -21.19 -28.17
C ALA A 38 -9.66 -20.89 -29.66
N THR A 39 -9.40 -21.94 -30.44
CA THR A 39 -9.20 -21.94 -31.88
C THR A 39 -10.33 -21.19 -32.57
N GLY A 40 -10.11 -19.92 -32.95
CA GLY A 40 -11.07 -19.15 -33.74
C GLY A 40 -11.04 -17.62 -33.60
N GLY A 41 -10.48 -17.05 -32.53
CA GLY A 41 -10.28 -15.60 -32.39
C GLY A 41 -8.81 -15.23 -32.58
N SER A 42 -8.50 -14.26 -33.43
CA SER A 42 -7.14 -13.70 -33.48
C SER A 42 -6.87 -12.98 -32.16
N ALA A 43 -5.67 -13.08 -31.59
CA ALA A 43 -5.32 -12.35 -30.35
C ALA A 43 -5.62 -10.84 -30.44
N THR A 44 -5.73 -10.30 -31.66
CA THR A 44 -6.11 -8.93 -31.98
C THR A 44 -7.59 -8.58 -31.74
N ASP A 45 -8.46 -9.57 -31.58
CA ASP A 45 -9.91 -9.38 -31.41
C ASP A 45 -10.23 -8.84 -30.01
N HIS A 46 -9.33 -9.09 -29.04
CA HIS A 46 -9.41 -8.54 -27.68
C HIS A 46 -8.77 -7.14 -27.56
N VAL A 47 -8.09 -6.66 -28.61
CA VAL A 47 -7.35 -5.38 -28.61
C VAL A 47 -8.30 -4.24 -29.01
N GLN A 48 -8.83 -3.57 -27.99
CA GLN A 48 -9.67 -2.39 -28.14
C GLN A 48 -8.90 -1.23 -28.81
N PRO A 49 -9.59 -0.29 -29.48
CA PRO A 49 -8.93 0.90 -30.06
C PRO A 49 -8.11 1.70 -29.06
N GLY A 50 -8.54 1.75 -27.78
CA GLY A 50 -7.79 2.36 -26.68
C GLY A 50 -6.44 1.68 -26.44
N HIS A 51 -6.39 0.35 -26.48
CA HIS A 51 -5.14 -0.41 -26.30
C HIS A 51 -4.14 -0.09 -27.43
N ARG A 52 -4.60 0.02 -28.68
CA ARG A 52 -3.72 0.36 -29.81
C ARG A 52 -3.10 1.74 -29.66
N ARG A 53 -3.86 2.72 -29.18
CA ARG A 53 -3.35 4.08 -28.90
C ARG A 53 -2.32 4.06 -27.77
N ALA A 54 -2.60 3.36 -26.68
CA ALA A 54 -1.67 3.21 -25.56
C ALA A 54 -0.36 2.53 -25.99
N LEU A 55 -0.45 1.45 -26.77
CA LEU A 55 0.71 0.74 -27.32
C LEU A 55 1.53 1.61 -28.30
N HIS A 56 0.87 2.42 -29.11
CA HIS A 56 1.57 3.34 -30.02
C HIS A 56 2.42 4.36 -29.25
N VAL A 57 1.84 5.01 -28.23
CA VAL A 57 2.59 5.98 -27.42
C VAL A 57 3.65 5.30 -26.55
N LEU A 58 3.39 4.08 -26.07
CA LEU A 58 4.44 3.28 -25.42
C LEU A 58 5.62 3.02 -26.36
N GLY A 59 5.35 2.67 -27.63
CA GLY A 59 6.39 2.51 -28.64
C GLY A 59 7.21 3.78 -28.86
N LEU A 60 6.55 4.95 -28.89
CA LEU A 60 7.24 6.25 -28.97
C LEU A 60 8.08 6.53 -27.71
N ALA A 61 7.54 6.27 -26.51
CA ALA A 61 8.28 6.46 -25.26
C ALA A 61 9.53 5.59 -25.19
N LEU A 62 9.44 4.34 -25.65
CA LEU A 62 10.58 3.43 -25.75
C LEU A 62 11.61 3.89 -26.79
N ALA A 63 11.16 4.45 -27.92
CA ALA A 63 12.04 4.92 -28.99
C ALA A 63 12.79 6.21 -28.62
N LEU A 64 12.12 7.14 -27.92
CA LEU A 64 12.70 8.42 -27.52
C LEU A 64 13.52 8.32 -26.23
N GLY A 65 13.09 7.49 -25.28
CA GLY A 65 13.80 7.26 -24.02
C GLY A 65 13.84 8.45 -23.06
N ASP A 66 13.14 9.54 -23.36
CA ASP A 66 13.06 10.73 -22.51
C ASP A 66 11.89 10.68 -21.51
N ALA A 67 11.98 11.48 -20.45
CA ALA A 67 10.99 11.50 -19.38
C ALA A 67 9.62 12.03 -19.83
N ASP A 68 9.59 12.96 -20.79
CA ASP A 68 8.36 13.60 -21.27
C ASP A 68 7.50 12.60 -22.07
N ALA A 69 8.11 11.74 -22.87
CA ALA A 69 7.43 10.68 -23.61
C ALA A 69 6.86 9.61 -22.67
N TRP A 70 7.58 9.27 -21.59
CA TRP A 70 7.05 8.40 -20.54
C TRP A 70 5.87 9.04 -19.78
N ALA A 71 5.93 10.34 -19.50
CA ALA A 71 4.81 11.07 -18.89
C ALA A 71 3.59 11.12 -19.81
N ALA A 72 3.79 11.36 -21.11
CA ALA A 72 2.73 11.32 -22.12
C ALA A 72 2.07 9.94 -22.22
N PHE A 73 2.87 8.85 -22.15
CA PHE A 73 2.35 7.50 -22.05
C PHE A 73 1.48 7.31 -20.80
N GLY A 74 1.96 7.75 -19.62
CA GLY A 74 1.20 7.66 -18.37
C GLY A 74 -0.16 8.37 -18.44
N ALA A 75 -0.20 9.58 -19.01
CA ALA A 75 -1.43 10.33 -19.22
C ALA A 75 -2.40 9.64 -20.19
N LEU A 76 -1.87 9.04 -21.27
CA LEU A 76 -2.69 8.32 -22.23
C LEU A 76 -3.20 6.98 -21.67
N ALA A 77 -2.36 6.26 -20.93
CA ALA A 77 -2.70 5.03 -20.24
C ALA A 77 -3.85 5.27 -19.24
N ALA A 78 -3.85 6.38 -18.51
CA ALA A 78 -4.95 6.75 -17.61
C ALA A 78 -6.31 6.90 -18.32
N ARG A 79 -6.31 7.28 -19.61
CA ARG A 79 -7.52 7.51 -20.40
C ARG A 79 -8.01 6.27 -21.15
N HIS A 80 -7.09 5.36 -21.49
CA HIS A 80 -7.36 4.25 -22.41
C HIS A 80 -7.23 2.87 -21.79
N LEU A 81 -6.60 2.75 -20.63
CA LEU A 81 -6.51 1.52 -19.85
C LEU A 81 -7.38 1.64 -18.60
N THR A 82 -7.99 0.54 -18.18
CA THR A 82 -8.70 0.41 -16.91
C THR A 82 -7.74 0.51 -15.72
N GLU A 83 -8.27 0.75 -14.52
CA GLU A 83 -7.45 0.77 -13.30
C GLU A 83 -6.73 -0.56 -13.06
N THR A 84 -7.41 -1.68 -13.28
CA THR A 84 -6.83 -3.03 -13.17
C THR A 84 -5.67 -3.24 -14.14
N GLU A 85 -5.82 -2.83 -15.41
CA GLU A 85 -4.75 -2.96 -16.41
C GLU A 85 -3.53 -2.09 -16.05
N ARG A 86 -3.75 -0.87 -15.56
CA ARG A 86 -2.65 0.00 -15.11
C ARG A 86 -1.96 -0.56 -13.87
N ALA A 87 -2.72 -1.09 -12.91
CA ALA A 87 -2.17 -1.73 -11.72
C ALA A 87 -1.33 -2.96 -12.09
N GLY A 88 -1.84 -3.80 -13.01
CA GLY A 88 -1.11 -4.96 -13.54
C GLY A 88 0.19 -4.55 -14.26
N LEU A 89 0.14 -3.50 -15.08
CA LEU A 89 1.32 -2.95 -15.76
C LEU A 89 2.36 -2.44 -14.77
N ALA A 90 1.94 -1.63 -13.79
CA ALA A 90 2.82 -1.10 -12.75
C ALA A 90 3.47 -2.21 -11.91
N PHE A 91 2.68 -3.19 -11.49
CA PHE A 91 3.18 -4.37 -10.76
C PHE A 91 4.18 -5.16 -11.59
N ALA A 92 3.85 -5.48 -12.85
CA ALA A 92 4.74 -6.22 -13.74
C ALA A 92 6.06 -5.50 -14.00
N ALA A 93 6.04 -4.17 -14.14
CA ALA A 93 7.23 -3.36 -14.29
C ALA A 93 8.08 -3.36 -12.99
N LEU A 94 7.47 -3.08 -11.84
CA LEU A 94 8.17 -3.03 -10.54
C LEU A 94 8.77 -4.38 -10.16
N ALA A 95 8.06 -5.49 -10.39
CA ALA A 95 8.49 -6.85 -10.06
C ALA A 95 9.73 -7.32 -10.86
N ARG A 96 10.14 -6.59 -11.90
CA ARG A 96 11.31 -6.89 -12.74
C ARG A 96 12.49 -5.95 -12.50
N LEU A 97 12.35 -4.97 -11.63
CA LEU A 97 13.45 -4.11 -11.20
C LEU A 97 14.25 -4.78 -10.07
N ALA A 98 15.53 -4.41 -9.93
CA ALA A 98 16.29 -4.75 -8.73
C ALA A 98 15.58 -4.15 -7.49
N PRO A 99 15.57 -4.84 -6.32
CA PRO A 99 14.76 -4.42 -5.17
C PRO A 99 14.93 -2.94 -4.79
N LYS A 100 16.17 -2.47 -4.66
CA LYS A 100 16.49 -1.07 -4.36
C LYS A 100 15.96 -0.08 -5.41
N GLN A 101 15.94 -0.47 -6.68
CA GLN A 101 15.42 0.37 -7.76
C GLN A 101 13.88 0.37 -7.76
N ALA A 102 13.26 -0.78 -7.52
CA ALA A 102 11.80 -0.88 -7.37
C ALA A 102 11.31 0.01 -6.23
N GLU A 103 11.96 -0.03 -5.07
CA GLU A 103 11.67 0.82 -3.91
C GLU A 103 11.80 2.31 -4.25
N ARG A 104 12.91 2.72 -4.89
CA ARG A 104 13.12 4.12 -5.29
C ARG A 104 12.06 4.63 -6.26
N VAL A 105 11.69 3.81 -7.26
CA VAL A 105 10.67 4.17 -8.25
C VAL A 105 9.29 4.26 -7.59
N ALA A 106 8.95 3.30 -6.74
CA ALA A 106 7.69 3.32 -5.98
C ALA A 106 7.61 4.54 -5.05
N ALA A 107 8.68 4.83 -4.30
CA ALA A 107 8.75 5.99 -3.43
C ALA A 107 8.56 7.31 -4.21
N ALA A 108 9.25 7.47 -5.35
CA ALA A 108 9.09 8.64 -6.20
C ALA A 108 7.67 8.76 -6.80
N ALA A 109 7.08 7.64 -7.22
CA ALA A 109 5.72 7.63 -7.77
C ALA A 109 4.64 7.91 -6.71
N LEU A 110 4.92 7.58 -5.44
CA LEU A 110 4.02 7.78 -4.31
C LEU A 110 4.26 9.12 -3.58
N ASP A 111 5.25 9.90 -4.01
CA ASP A 111 5.73 11.10 -3.32
C ASP A 111 6.03 10.82 -1.84
N ALA A 112 6.75 9.72 -1.58
CA ALA A 112 7.08 9.31 -0.22
C ALA A 112 8.06 10.29 0.43
N ALA A 113 7.72 10.85 1.60
CA ALA A 113 8.58 11.82 2.30
C ALA A 113 9.78 11.17 3.00
N GLY A 114 9.73 9.86 3.24
CA GLY A 114 10.72 9.15 4.04
C GLY A 114 10.61 9.47 5.53
N ALA A 115 11.68 9.21 6.28
CA ALA A 115 11.71 9.48 7.71
C ALA A 115 11.57 11.00 8.01
N PRO A 116 10.91 11.38 9.11
CA PRO A 116 10.88 12.77 9.55
C PRO A 116 12.30 13.26 9.79
N LEU A 117 12.59 14.45 9.27
CA LEU A 117 13.88 15.10 9.45
C LEU A 117 14.09 15.43 10.95
N PRO A 118 15.35 15.49 11.43
CA PRO A 118 15.63 15.95 12.78
C PRO A 118 15.07 17.36 13.00
N ALA A 119 14.50 17.61 14.18
CA ALA A 119 13.95 18.92 14.50
C ALA A 119 15.06 19.99 14.54
N PHE A 120 15.09 20.93 13.58
CA PHE A 120 16.09 22.01 13.54
C PHE A 120 15.55 23.37 14.04
N LEU A 121 14.25 23.64 13.89
CA LEU A 121 13.57 24.91 14.13
C LEU A 121 12.30 24.78 15.00
N GLY A 122 11.99 23.58 15.51
CA GLY A 122 10.93 23.31 16.48
C GLY A 122 9.90 22.26 16.04
N ASP A 123 9.38 21.53 17.03
CA ASP A 123 8.81 20.18 16.84
C ASP A 123 7.51 20.17 15.99
N MET A 124 6.52 21.01 16.32
CA MET A 124 5.20 20.91 15.67
C MET A 124 5.11 21.55 14.28
N ALA A 125 5.91 22.59 14.00
CA ALA A 125 5.92 23.22 12.68
C ALA A 125 6.57 22.30 11.64
N GLU A 126 7.67 21.66 12.00
CA GLU A 126 8.35 20.70 11.14
C GLU A 126 7.57 19.40 10.99
N ALA A 127 6.94 18.89 12.05
CA ALA A 127 6.05 17.74 11.97
C ALA A 127 4.90 17.99 10.96
N ARG A 128 4.34 19.21 10.94
CA ARG A 128 3.31 19.61 9.96
C ARG A 128 3.85 19.68 8.54
N LEU A 129 5.05 20.25 8.36
CA LEU A 129 5.69 20.32 7.05
C LEU A 129 5.95 18.91 6.49
N TRP A 130 6.56 18.03 7.29
CA TRP A 130 6.78 16.63 6.89
C TRP A 130 5.47 15.92 6.56
N ALA A 131 4.45 16.06 7.41
CA ALA A 131 3.14 15.41 7.18
C ALA A 131 2.46 15.89 5.88
N SER A 132 2.73 17.13 5.44
CA SER A 132 2.22 17.66 4.17
C SER A 132 2.84 16.99 2.94
N LEU A 133 4.10 16.56 3.05
CA LEU A 133 4.84 15.87 1.99
C LEU A 133 4.66 14.34 2.06
N ALA A 134 4.38 13.80 3.24
CA ALA A 134 4.31 12.37 3.46
C ALA A 134 3.14 11.69 2.73
N SER A 135 3.39 10.48 2.24
CA SER A 135 2.35 9.61 1.69
C SER A 135 1.33 9.22 2.77
N ARG A 136 0.15 8.76 2.35
CA ARG A 136 -0.91 8.32 3.28
C ARG A 136 -0.44 7.19 4.20
N THR A 137 0.38 6.27 3.70
CA THR A 137 0.91 5.14 4.46
C THR A 137 1.89 5.61 5.53
N GLU A 138 2.82 6.49 5.18
CA GLU A 138 3.79 7.07 6.11
C GLU A 138 3.10 7.84 7.23
N ARG A 139 2.12 8.71 6.90
CA ARG A 139 1.36 9.44 7.92
C ARG A 139 0.70 8.51 8.94
N LYS A 140 0.10 7.40 8.49
CA LYS A 140 -0.54 6.44 9.39
C LYS A 140 0.46 5.70 10.25
N ALA A 141 1.55 5.22 9.67
CA ALA A 141 2.58 4.48 10.38
C ALA A 141 3.23 5.34 11.49
N PHE A 142 3.66 6.54 11.13
CA PHE A 142 4.33 7.45 12.06
C PHE A 142 3.36 8.01 13.12
N ALA A 143 2.12 8.31 12.76
CA ALA A 143 1.11 8.74 13.74
C ALA A 143 0.82 7.64 14.78
N LEU A 144 0.68 6.38 14.35
CA LEU A 144 0.43 5.26 15.26
C LEU A 144 1.63 5.02 16.18
N ALA A 145 2.84 4.94 15.63
CA ALA A 145 4.05 4.75 16.41
C ALA A 145 4.27 5.87 17.44
N ALA A 146 4.01 7.13 17.05
CA ALA A 146 4.09 8.26 17.96
C ALA A 146 3.05 8.15 19.09
N PHE A 147 1.80 7.84 18.77
CA PHE A 147 0.73 7.66 19.76
C PHE A 147 1.01 6.50 20.73
N GLU A 148 1.51 5.37 20.23
CA GLU A 148 1.89 4.21 21.05
C GLU A 148 3.08 4.49 21.96
N SER A 149 3.92 5.49 21.66
CA SER A 149 5.04 5.87 22.52
C SER A 149 4.65 6.80 23.69
N LEU A 150 3.48 7.45 23.62
CA LEU A 150 2.95 8.30 24.69
C LEU A 150 2.55 7.48 25.92
N ASP A 151 2.59 8.10 27.11
CA ASP A 151 2.03 7.52 28.32
C ASP A 151 0.49 7.58 28.33
N GLU A 152 -0.14 6.90 29.31
CA GLU A 152 -1.60 6.83 29.38
C GLU A 152 -2.29 8.19 29.53
N THR A 153 -1.65 9.14 30.22
CA THR A 153 -2.19 10.48 30.45
C THR A 153 -2.17 11.29 29.15
N ASP A 154 -1.03 11.29 28.48
CA ASP A 154 -0.82 11.99 27.21
C ASP A 154 -1.68 11.40 26.08
N ARG A 155 -1.84 10.07 26.03
CA ARG A 155 -2.77 9.43 25.10
C ARG A 155 -4.21 9.90 25.31
N ALA A 156 -4.66 10.00 26.56
CA ALA A 156 -6.01 10.47 26.86
C ALA A 156 -6.20 11.94 26.44
N SER A 157 -5.23 12.81 26.73
CA SER A 157 -5.23 14.20 26.28
C SER A 157 -5.21 14.34 24.76
N PHE A 158 -4.41 13.51 24.07
CA PHE A 158 -4.38 13.47 22.60
C PHE A 158 -5.75 13.08 22.02
N LEU A 159 -6.37 12.02 22.52
CA LEU A 159 -7.70 11.57 22.09
C LEU A 159 -8.76 12.64 22.32
N GLN A 160 -8.70 13.36 23.45
CA GLN A 160 -9.60 14.48 23.72
C GLN A 160 -9.43 15.63 22.72
N HIS A 161 -8.19 15.89 22.28
CA HIS A 161 -7.89 16.96 21.33
C HIS A 161 -8.37 16.64 19.90
N VAL A 162 -8.21 15.38 19.44
CA VAL A 162 -8.52 14.98 18.06
C VAL A 162 -9.95 14.49 17.87
N SER A 163 -10.63 14.08 18.95
CA SER A 163 -12.04 13.72 18.89
C SER A 163 -12.85 14.99 18.61
N PRO A 164 -13.71 15.02 17.58
CA PRO A 164 -14.69 16.09 17.46
C PRO A 164 -15.50 16.08 18.75
N ARG A 165 -15.52 17.21 19.48
CA ARG A 165 -16.51 17.42 20.54
C ARG A 165 -17.83 17.00 19.95
N ALA A 166 -18.47 15.96 20.50
CA ALA A 166 -19.82 15.60 20.14
C ALA A 166 -20.62 16.91 20.22
N ALA A 167 -20.98 17.46 19.06
CA ALA A 167 -21.67 18.72 18.97
C ALA A 167 -22.99 18.53 19.69
N ALA A 168 -23.11 19.18 20.85
CA ALA A 168 -24.36 19.40 21.56
C ALA A 168 -25.21 20.40 20.78
#